data_AF-A0A933AI82-F1
#
_entry.id   AF-A0A933AI82-F1
#
_cell.length_a   1.000
_cell.length_b   1.000
_cell.length_c   1.000
_cell.angle_alpha   90.00
_cell.angle_beta   90.00
_cell.angle_gamma   90.00
#
_symmetry.space_group_name_H-M   'P 1'
#
loop_
_entity.id
_entity.type
_entity.pdbx_description
1 polymer ?
#
loop_
_entity_poly.entity_id
_entity_poly.type
_entity_poly.pdbx_seq_one_letter_code
_entity_poly.pdbx_strand_id
1 'polypeptide(L)'
;MPQLKAVFDQWMQKPTRTDAFILCLFVLLITWHPFYLHQQINLFELGLYLPGIDGILNGQIPYRDFFYLRGPVDLYLPALFMRFWGEHVAVLCAYFYAGTVMTLIICVIIARELLPSRIFFYMLVPVLVARTFPRVVFTYWGGLRYAWGLLAVLCVIYFLRGRKIGWLAAAGIFTAIAGLTSIEIGVCAFTAATVVLLWDGGWRRYLSAYCAAILTVVGSYFIYMAANGALADYLNTQWVIVTQMTKTFVQTEPVPANLFQILHALLIPNDKNFRQMTSVYCYLFLVTYLFLRRRSHQLDWMDKAAAAAAVYGF
;
A
#
# COMPACT_ATOMS: atom_id res chain seq x y z
N MET A 1 1.47 8.57 44.67
CA MET A 1 0.94 7.56 43.73
C MET A 1 -0.24 8.02 42.85
N PRO A 2 -1.19 8.88 43.28
CA PRO A 2 -2.31 9.31 42.43
C PRO A 2 -1.88 10.00 41.12
N GLN A 3 -0.82 10.81 41.17
CA GLN A 3 -0.27 11.50 39.99
C GLN A 3 0.26 10.54 38.92
N LEU A 4 0.94 9.45 39.30
CA LEU A 4 1.43 8.45 38.36
C LEU A 4 0.28 7.72 37.65
N LYS A 5 -0.79 7.42 38.38
CA LYS A 5 -1.99 6.81 37.79
C LYS A 5 -2.63 7.74 36.76
N ALA A 6 -2.78 9.02 37.08
CA ALA A 6 -3.35 10.00 36.15
C ALA A 6 -2.54 10.13 34.85
N VAL A 7 -1.20 10.12 34.94
CA VAL A 7 -0.32 10.12 33.77
C VAL A 7 -0.49 8.84 32.95
N PHE A 8 -0.48 7.68 33.60
CA PHE A 8 -0.69 6.40 32.90
C PHE A 8 -2.04 6.34 32.20
N ASP A 9 -3.12 6.76 32.88
CA ASP A 9 -4.47 6.79 32.31
C ASP A 9 -4.52 7.71 31.07
N GLN A 10 -3.79 8.84 31.07
CA GLN A 10 -3.66 9.72 29.91
C GLN A 10 -2.96 9.05 28.72
N TRP A 11 -1.96 8.21 28.96
CA TRP A 11 -1.25 7.46 27.91
C TRP A 11 -2.05 6.26 27.38
N MET A 12 -3.02 5.77 28.13
CA MET A 12 -3.92 4.70 27.71
C MET A 12 -5.12 5.19 26.89
N GLN A 13 -5.35 6.50 26.81
CA GLN A 13 -6.40 7.09 25.97
C GLN A 13 -6.11 6.95 24.48
N LYS A 14 -7.15 7.09 23.64
CA LYS A 14 -7.04 7.03 22.18
C LYS A 14 -6.16 8.17 21.63
N PRO A 15 -5.32 7.93 20.61
CA PRO A 15 -4.49 8.98 20.03
C PRO A 15 -5.29 10.13 19.41
N THR A 16 -4.85 11.35 19.71
CA THR A 16 -5.45 12.59 19.21
C THR A 16 -4.94 12.91 17.80
N ARG A 17 -5.55 13.91 17.15
CA ARG A 17 -5.04 14.42 15.86
C ARG A 17 -3.68 15.11 16.01
N THR A 18 -3.45 15.75 17.15
CA THR A 18 -2.17 16.37 17.47
C THR A 18 -1.07 15.32 17.58
N ASP A 19 -1.35 14.16 18.20
CA ASP A 19 -0.40 13.04 18.24
C ASP A 19 -0.04 12.55 16.84
N ALA A 20 -1.03 12.37 15.97
CA ALA A 20 -0.78 11.98 14.58
C ALA A 20 0.05 13.03 13.83
N PHE A 21 -0.25 14.32 14.01
CA PHE A 21 0.53 15.41 13.40
C PHE A 21 1.99 15.40 13.88
N ILE A 22 2.23 15.26 15.19
CA ILE A 22 3.57 15.17 15.78
C ILE A 22 4.32 13.97 15.18
N LEU A 23 3.67 12.81 15.09
CA LEU A 23 4.31 11.60 14.55
C LEU A 23 4.51 11.65 13.03
N CYS A 24 3.65 12.33 12.27
CA CYS A 24 3.89 12.61 10.85
C CYS A 24 5.07 13.57 10.67
N LEU A 25 5.19 14.60 11.53
CA LEU A 25 6.36 15.48 11.53
C LEU A 25 7.63 14.72 11.90
N PHE A 26 7.55 13.81 12.89
CA PHE A 26 8.64 12.89 13.21
C PHE A 26 9.06 12.06 11.99
N VAL A 27 8.11 11.46 11.25
CA VAL A 27 8.39 10.72 10.00
C VAL A 27 9.15 11.61 9.02
N LEU A 28 8.68 12.82 8.77
CA LEU A 28 9.35 13.77 7.87
C LEU A 28 10.79 14.06 8.32
N LEU A 29 10.98 14.38 9.60
CA LEU A 29 12.27 14.77 10.14
C LEU A 29 13.27 13.60 10.19
N ILE A 30 12.83 12.41 10.58
CA ILE A 30 13.73 11.24 10.70
C ILE A 30 14.07 10.64 9.34
N THR A 31 13.16 10.75 8.36
CA THR A 31 13.44 10.31 6.98
C THR A 31 14.17 11.36 6.17
N TRP A 32 14.21 12.61 6.63
CA TRP A 32 14.95 13.71 6.00
C TRP A 32 16.45 13.37 5.93
N HIS A 33 16.84 12.87 4.77
CA HIS A 33 18.22 12.50 4.49
C HIS A 33 18.80 13.51 3.50
N PRO A 34 19.52 14.56 3.96
CA PRO A 34 19.94 15.67 3.09
C PRO A 34 20.84 15.22 1.93
N PHE A 35 21.45 14.04 2.04
CA PHE A 35 22.33 13.46 1.04
C PHE A 35 21.66 12.36 0.21
N TYR A 36 20.32 12.31 0.12
CA TYR A 36 19.63 11.22 -0.60
C TYR A 36 19.97 11.20 -2.10
N LEU A 37 20.37 12.33 -2.67
CA LEU A 37 20.87 12.47 -4.04
C LEU A 37 22.37 12.13 -4.20
N HIS A 38 23.13 12.03 -3.10
CA HIS A 38 24.56 11.74 -3.12
C HIS A 38 24.86 10.24 -2.94
N GLN A 39 23.84 9.42 -2.74
CA GLN A 39 24.00 7.98 -2.62
C GLN A 39 24.25 7.32 -3.98
N GLN A 40 24.67 6.05 -3.94
CA GLN A 40 24.86 5.24 -5.14
C GLN A 40 23.58 5.23 -5.97
N ILE A 41 23.72 5.63 -7.23
CA ILE A 41 22.65 5.56 -8.21
C ILE A 41 22.32 4.07 -8.43
N ASN A 42 21.07 3.68 -8.18
CA ASN A 42 20.62 2.34 -8.53
C ASN A 42 20.29 2.28 -10.02
N LEU A 43 21.31 1.91 -10.79
CA LEU A 43 21.23 1.76 -12.24
C LEU A 43 20.17 0.76 -12.67
N PHE A 44 19.90 -0.29 -11.87
CA PHE A 44 18.88 -1.27 -12.20
C PHE A 44 17.48 -0.63 -12.17
N GLU A 45 17.13 0.04 -11.07
CA GLU A 45 15.83 0.72 -10.96
C GLU A 45 15.70 1.83 -11.98
N LEU A 46 16.71 2.71 -12.10
CA LEU A 46 16.65 3.78 -13.08
C LEU A 46 16.54 3.25 -14.52
N GLY A 47 17.23 2.15 -14.83
CA GLY A 47 17.16 1.50 -16.14
C GLY A 47 15.76 0.93 -16.46
N LEU A 48 14.96 0.60 -15.45
CA LEU A 48 13.57 0.15 -15.63
C LEU A 48 12.60 1.31 -15.91
N TYR A 49 12.86 2.50 -15.36
CA TYR A 49 11.94 3.64 -15.43
C TYR A 49 12.31 4.66 -16.51
N LEU A 50 13.59 5.06 -16.58
CA LEU A 50 14.03 6.17 -17.42
C LEU A 50 13.72 5.97 -18.92
N PRO A 51 13.94 4.79 -19.54
CA PRO A 51 13.60 4.62 -20.95
C PRO A 51 12.10 4.80 -21.24
N GLY A 52 11.24 4.30 -20.35
CA GLY A 52 9.79 4.45 -20.51
C GLY A 52 9.32 5.89 -20.26
N ILE A 53 9.94 6.58 -19.30
CA ILE A 53 9.68 8.01 -19.03
C ILE A 53 10.12 8.88 -20.22
N ASP A 54 11.32 8.64 -20.75
CA ASP A 54 11.84 9.32 -21.95
C ASP A 54 10.93 9.09 -23.16
N GLY A 55 10.48 7.85 -23.38
CA GLY A 55 9.48 7.54 -24.41
C GLY A 55 8.21 8.39 -24.27
N ILE A 56 7.63 8.47 -23.06
CA ILE A 56 6.43 9.28 -22.79
C ILE A 56 6.68 10.77 -23.05
N LEU A 57 7.83 11.31 -22.65
CA LEU A 57 8.19 12.71 -22.88
C LEU A 57 8.32 13.03 -24.37
N ASN A 58 8.74 12.05 -25.17
CA ASN A 58 8.80 12.10 -26.64
C ASN A 58 7.48 11.71 -27.34
N GLY A 59 6.38 11.56 -26.61
CA GLY A 59 5.05 11.29 -27.16
C GLY A 59 4.75 9.83 -27.50
N GLN A 60 5.60 8.91 -27.06
CA GLN A 60 5.33 7.47 -27.15
C GLN A 60 4.30 7.03 -26.12
N ILE A 61 3.57 5.97 -26.44
CA ILE A 61 2.49 5.42 -25.62
C ILE A 61 2.94 4.05 -25.07
N PRO A 62 2.91 3.86 -23.74
CA PRO A 62 3.22 2.58 -23.11
C PRO A 62 2.42 1.42 -23.72
N TYR A 63 3.03 0.24 -23.76
CA TYR A 63 2.56 -1.03 -24.32
C TYR A 63 2.40 -1.06 -25.84
N ARG A 64 2.07 0.06 -26.49
CA ARG A 64 2.04 0.16 -27.96
C ARG A 64 3.43 0.36 -28.54
N ASP A 65 4.12 1.39 -28.06
CA ASP A 65 5.40 1.81 -28.64
C ASP A 65 6.59 1.19 -27.89
N PHE A 66 6.39 0.84 -26.61
CA PHE A 66 7.39 0.15 -25.80
C PHE A 66 6.75 -0.73 -24.73
N PHE A 67 7.45 -1.80 -24.33
CA PHE A 67 7.00 -2.72 -23.30
C PHE A 67 7.26 -2.18 -21.88
N TYR A 68 6.34 -2.41 -20.95
CA TYR A 68 6.52 -2.06 -19.54
C TYR A 68 5.87 -3.09 -18.60
N LEU A 69 6.54 -3.39 -17.49
CA LEU A 69 6.16 -4.48 -16.57
C LEU A 69 5.11 -4.12 -15.52
N ARG A 70 4.83 -2.84 -15.31
CA ARG A 70 3.89 -2.39 -14.27
C ARG A 70 2.74 -1.63 -14.88
N GLY A 71 1.91 -1.02 -14.04
CA GLY A 71 0.83 -0.18 -14.50
C GLY A 71 1.35 1.16 -15.04
N PRO A 72 0.62 1.79 -15.96
CA PRO A 72 1.05 2.98 -16.70
C PRO A 72 1.23 4.23 -15.83
N VAL A 73 0.47 4.35 -14.73
CA VAL A 73 0.57 5.50 -13.82
C VAL A 73 1.96 5.59 -13.20
N ASP A 74 2.64 4.45 -13.04
CA ASP A 74 4.01 4.39 -12.50
C ASP A 74 5.04 5.06 -13.41
N LEU A 75 4.72 5.28 -14.70
CA LEU A 75 5.55 6.04 -15.64
C LEU A 75 5.01 7.44 -15.92
N TYR A 76 3.69 7.60 -16.11
CA TYR A 76 3.11 8.90 -16.44
C TYR A 76 3.33 9.94 -15.34
N LEU A 77 3.24 9.55 -14.07
CA LEU A 77 3.39 10.47 -12.96
C LEU A 77 4.83 11.02 -12.82
N PRO A 78 5.89 10.19 -12.81
CA PRO A 78 7.25 10.73 -12.84
C PRO A 78 7.58 11.47 -14.15
N ALA A 79 7.05 11.06 -15.30
CA ALA A 79 7.22 11.81 -16.56
C ALA A 79 6.60 13.21 -16.46
N LEU A 80 5.39 13.32 -15.89
CA LEU A 80 4.74 14.61 -15.62
C LEU A 80 5.63 15.50 -14.74
N PHE A 81 6.21 14.93 -13.68
CA PHE A 81 7.10 15.65 -12.79
C PHE A 81 8.40 16.08 -13.46
N MET A 82 9.02 15.24 -14.29
CA MET A 82 10.18 15.62 -15.09
C MET A 82 9.86 16.74 -16.08
N ARG A 83 8.66 16.75 -16.65
CA ARG A 83 8.22 17.83 -17.53
C ARG A 83 8.13 19.19 -16.83
N PHE A 84 7.76 19.21 -15.54
CA PHE A 84 7.65 20.46 -14.77
C PHE A 84 8.95 20.90 -14.11
N TRP A 85 9.77 19.96 -13.60
CA TRP A 85 10.97 20.26 -12.81
C TRP A 85 12.30 19.97 -13.52
N GLY A 86 12.25 19.43 -14.74
CA GLY A 86 13.42 19.10 -15.55
C GLY A 86 13.64 17.59 -15.73
N GLU A 87 14.17 17.22 -16.90
CA GLU A 87 14.41 15.85 -17.33
C GLU A 87 15.74 15.33 -16.77
N HIS A 88 15.84 15.20 -15.45
CA HIS A 88 17.04 14.71 -14.79
C HIS A 88 16.72 13.70 -13.68
N VAL A 89 17.66 12.79 -13.44
CA VAL A 89 17.54 11.67 -12.49
C VAL A 89 17.09 12.10 -11.08
N ALA A 90 17.50 13.29 -10.63
CA ALA A 90 17.12 13.79 -9.32
C ALA A 90 15.60 13.94 -9.14
N VAL A 91 14.81 14.21 -10.20
CA VAL A 91 13.35 14.29 -10.10
C VAL A 91 12.76 12.90 -9.81
N LEU A 92 13.25 11.86 -10.49
CA LEU A 92 12.79 10.48 -10.26
C LEU A 92 13.16 9.99 -8.86
N CYS A 93 14.38 10.28 -8.41
CA CYS A 93 14.80 9.96 -7.04
C CYS A 93 13.94 10.69 -6.00
N ALA A 94 13.62 11.97 -6.23
CA ALA A 94 12.73 12.74 -5.36
C ALA A 94 11.30 12.18 -5.37
N TYR A 95 10.80 11.73 -6.52
CA TYR A 95 9.50 11.07 -6.65
C TYR A 95 9.43 9.80 -5.79
N PHE A 96 10.42 8.91 -5.87
CA PHE A 96 10.45 7.69 -5.06
C PHE A 96 10.56 7.98 -3.56
N TYR A 97 11.40 8.94 -3.19
CA TYR A 97 11.55 9.38 -1.81
C TYR A 97 10.23 9.94 -1.25
N ALA A 98 9.64 10.92 -1.94
CA ALA A 98 8.39 11.55 -1.53
C ALA A 98 7.24 10.54 -1.46
N GLY A 99 7.17 9.60 -2.42
CA GLY A 99 6.21 8.50 -2.40
C GLY A 99 6.34 7.62 -1.15
N THR A 100 7.56 7.28 -0.75
CA THR A 100 7.82 6.48 0.46
C THR A 100 7.45 7.21 1.74
N VAL A 101 7.84 8.49 1.84
CA VAL A 101 7.46 9.36 2.96
C VAL A 101 5.95 9.49 3.07
N MET A 102 5.25 9.70 1.94
CA MET A 102 3.80 9.80 1.91
C MET A 102 3.13 8.50 2.40
N THR A 103 3.63 7.35 1.96
CA THR A 103 3.17 6.03 2.44
C THR A 103 3.30 5.90 3.96
N LEU A 104 4.44 6.28 4.53
CA LEU A 104 4.64 6.23 5.98
C LEU A 104 3.68 7.16 6.73
N ILE A 105 3.46 8.38 6.21
CA ILE A 105 2.48 9.32 6.78
C ILE A 105 1.07 8.72 6.77
N ILE A 106 0.65 8.08 5.67
CA ILE A 106 -0.66 7.44 5.59
C ILE A 106 -0.75 6.28 6.60
N CYS A 107 0.31 5.48 6.76
CA CYS A 107 0.36 4.44 7.79
C CYS A 107 0.20 5.01 9.21
N VAL A 108 0.82 6.15 9.52
CA VAL A 108 0.64 6.84 10.82
C VAL A 108 -0.84 7.24 11.02
N ILE A 109 -1.49 7.77 9.99
CA ILE A 109 -2.91 8.15 10.04
C ILE A 109 -3.80 6.91 10.26
N ILE A 110 -3.54 5.81 9.55
CA ILE A 110 -4.25 4.55 9.72
C ILE A 110 -4.03 4.01 11.15
N ALA A 111 -2.78 3.95 11.62
CA ALA A 111 -2.45 3.48 12.96
C ALA A 111 -3.16 4.29 14.06
N ARG A 112 -3.32 5.61 13.87
CA ARG A 112 -4.09 6.46 14.79
C ARG A 112 -5.57 6.10 14.85
N GLU A 113 -6.16 5.67 13.74
CA GLU A 113 -7.57 5.26 13.72
C GLU A 113 -7.78 3.88 14.38
N LEU A 114 -6.81 2.97 14.16
CA LEU A 114 -6.87 1.57 14.61
C LEU A 114 -6.43 1.36 16.06
N LEU A 115 -5.40 2.07 16.53
CA LEU A 115 -4.84 1.85 17.86
C LEU A 115 -5.69 2.51 18.95
N PRO A 116 -6.06 1.77 20.01
CA PRO A 116 -6.88 2.31 21.09
C PRO A 116 -6.09 3.16 22.09
N SER A 117 -4.76 3.09 22.10
CA SER A 117 -3.92 3.68 23.15
C SER A 117 -2.74 4.48 22.57
N ARG A 118 -2.49 5.66 23.17
CA ARG A 118 -1.41 6.57 22.80
C ARG A 118 -0.04 5.93 22.97
N ILE A 119 0.24 5.24 24.09
CA ILE A 119 1.56 4.65 24.31
C ILE A 119 1.92 3.65 23.19
N PHE A 120 0.99 2.77 22.79
CA PHE A 120 1.25 1.83 21.70
C PHE A 120 1.44 2.55 20.36
N PHE A 121 0.72 3.63 20.11
CA PHE A 121 0.89 4.43 18.90
C PHE A 121 2.28 5.07 18.81
N TYR A 122 2.75 5.70 19.90
CA TYR A 122 4.09 6.29 19.97
C TYR A 122 5.22 5.25 19.93
N MET A 123 4.98 4.01 20.37
CA MET A 123 5.96 2.92 20.25
C MET A 123 5.96 2.30 18.84
N LEU A 124 4.79 2.13 18.22
CA LEU A 124 4.66 1.51 16.90
C LEU A 124 5.30 2.37 15.80
N VAL A 125 5.07 3.68 15.80
CA VAL A 125 5.51 4.54 14.68
C VAL A 125 7.03 4.52 14.49
N PRO A 126 7.88 4.66 15.52
CA PRO A 126 9.33 4.52 15.36
C PRO A 126 9.75 3.13 14.84
N VAL A 127 9.09 2.06 15.29
CA VAL A 127 9.36 0.69 14.80
C VAL A 127 8.98 0.55 13.32
N LEU A 128 7.81 1.07 12.93
CA LEU A 128 7.37 1.11 11.54
C LEU A 128 8.39 1.85 10.68
N VAL A 129 8.77 3.07 11.09
CA VAL A 129 9.75 3.88 10.36
C VAL A 129 11.10 3.19 10.30
N ALA A 130 11.62 2.63 11.41
CA ALA A 130 12.91 1.96 11.45
C ALA A 130 12.94 0.62 10.68
N ARG A 131 11.80 -0.03 10.48
CA ARG A 131 11.71 -1.22 9.64
C ARG A 131 11.74 -0.88 8.16
N THR A 132 11.23 0.30 7.79
CA THR A 132 11.29 0.84 6.43
C THR A 132 12.64 1.54 6.17
N PHE A 133 13.17 2.29 7.14
CA PHE A 133 14.41 3.06 7.14
C PHE A 133 15.47 2.36 8.01
N PRO A 134 16.58 1.79 7.53
CA PRO A 134 17.32 1.99 6.26
C PRO A 134 17.27 0.82 5.27
N ARG A 135 16.40 -0.17 5.53
CA ARG A 135 16.38 -1.45 4.80
C ARG A 135 15.79 -1.32 3.39
N VAL A 136 14.84 -0.40 3.22
CA VAL A 136 14.35 0.04 1.92
C VAL A 136 15.16 1.26 1.55
N VAL A 137 16.03 1.16 0.53
CA VAL A 137 16.63 2.37 -0.03
C VAL A 137 15.46 3.18 -0.60
N PHE A 138 15.22 4.37 -0.06
CA PHE A 138 14.03 5.19 -0.33
C PHE A 138 13.85 5.55 -1.81
N THR A 139 14.87 5.30 -2.61
CA THR A 139 14.92 5.51 -4.05
C THR A 139 14.56 4.26 -4.85
N TYR A 140 14.16 3.14 -4.23
CA TYR A 140 13.83 1.89 -4.92
C TYR A 140 12.32 1.64 -4.94
N TRP A 141 11.82 1.19 -6.09
CA TRP A 141 10.46 0.69 -6.33
C TRP A 141 9.31 1.66 -6.00
N GLY A 142 9.62 2.88 -5.52
CA GLY A 142 8.69 3.97 -5.23
C GLY A 142 7.61 3.60 -4.22
N GLY A 143 7.68 4.11 -2.98
CA GLY A 143 6.63 3.85 -1.99
C GLY A 143 5.24 4.35 -2.40
N LEU A 144 5.14 5.24 -3.40
CA LEU A 144 3.89 5.85 -3.86
C LEU A 144 2.83 4.82 -4.28
N ARG A 145 3.23 3.69 -4.88
CA ARG A 145 2.28 2.63 -5.27
C ARG A 145 1.47 2.10 -4.08
N TYR A 146 2.12 1.98 -2.92
CA TYR A 146 1.46 1.57 -1.68
C TYR A 146 0.61 2.68 -1.08
N ALA A 147 0.99 3.94 -1.28
CA ALA A 147 0.23 5.09 -0.79
C ALA A 147 -1.20 5.07 -1.35
N TRP A 148 -1.36 4.78 -2.65
CA TRP A 148 -2.68 4.71 -3.28
C TRP A 148 -3.55 3.61 -2.67
N GLY A 149 -3.00 2.41 -2.48
CA GLY A 149 -3.74 1.31 -1.85
C GLY A 149 -4.08 1.60 -0.38
N LEU A 150 -3.16 2.19 0.39
CA LEU A 150 -3.42 2.59 1.77
C LEU A 150 -4.42 3.74 1.89
N LEU A 151 -4.44 4.69 0.94
CA LEU A 151 -5.47 5.73 0.89
C LEU A 151 -6.85 5.11 0.62
N ALA A 152 -6.93 4.07 -0.21
CA ALA A 152 -8.18 3.33 -0.39
C ALA A 152 -8.63 2.68 0.93
N VAL A 153 -7.72 2.01 1.65
CA VAL A 153 -8.00 1.43 2.97
C VAL A 153 -8.43 2.51 3.97
N LEU A 154 -7.72 3.63 4.05
CA LEU A 154 -8.06 4.74 4.94
C LEU A 154 -9.47 5.30 4.65
N CYS A 155 -9.83 5.42 3.37
CA CYS A 155 -11.17 5.82 2.97
C CYS A 155 -12.23 4.79 3.41
N VAL A 156 -11.95 3.49 3.30
CA VAL A 156 -12.82 2.43 3.84
C VAL A 156 -12.97 2.57 5.36
N ILE A 157 -11.90 2.86 6.09
CA ILE A 157 -11.95 3.10 7.55
C ILE A 157 -12.84 4.29 7.88
N TYR A 158 -12.73 5.41 7.14
CA TYR A 158 -13.59 6.57 7.32
C TYR A 158 -15.05 6.32 6.91
N PHE A 159 -15.28 5.47 5.90
CA PHE A 159 -16.62 4.98 5.58
C PHE A 159 -17.21 4.17 6.75
N LEU A 160 -16.47 3.23 7.34
CA LEU A 160 -16.96 2.42 8.45
C LEU A 160 -17.36 3.27 9.66
N ARG A 161 -16.62 4.35 9.91
CA ARG A 161 -16.88 5.29 11.00
C ARG A 161 -18.08 6.21 10.75
N GLY A 162 -18.19 6.76 9.54
CA GLY A 162 -19.15 7.85 9.24
C GLY A 162 -20.30 7.47 8.31
N ARG A 163 -20.27 6.29 7.70
CA ARG A 163 -21.24 5.77 6.72
C ARG A 163 -21.49 6.65 5.51
N LYS A 164 -20.56 7.58 5.19
CA LYS A 164 -20.68 8.47 4.04
C LYS A 164 -20.20 7.77 2.76
N ILE A 165 -21.09 7.63 1.78
CA ILE A 165 -20.80 6.96 0.49
C ILE A 165 -19.65 7.64 -0.27
N GLY A 166 -19.45 8.96 -0.11
CA GLY A 166 -18.33 9.67 -0.73
C GLY A 166 -16.96 9.07 -0.38
N TRP A 167 -16.80 8.50 0.82
CA TRP A 167 -15.57 7.80 1.20
C TRP A 167 -15.38 6.49 0.42
N LEU A 168 -16.45 5.76 0.09
CA LEU A 168 -16.34 4.58 -0.75
C LEU A 168 -16.04 4.93 -2.20
N ALA A 169 -16.64 6.00 -2.73
CA ALA A 169 -16.29 6.48 -4.05
C ALA A 169 -14.79 6.86 -4.12
N ALA A 170 -14.28 7.59 -3.13
CA ALA A 170 -12.86 7.90 -3.00
C ALA A 170 -12.00 6.62 -2.90
N ALA A 171 -12.42 5.63 -2.09
CA ALA A 171 -11.72 4.35 -1.99
C ALA A 171 -11.65 3.63 -3.35
N GLY A 172 -12.72 3.67 -4.14
CA GLY A 172 -12.76 3.08 -5.49
C GLY A 172 -11.80 3.79 -6.45
N ILE A 173 -11.77 5.12 -6.43
CA ILE A 173 -10.81 5.93 -7.21
C ILE A 173 -9.37 5.54 -6.85
N PHE A 174 -9.03 5.54 -5.56
CA PHE A 174 -7.68 5.19 -5.12
C PHE A 174 -7.31 3.73 -5.41
N THR A 175 -8.26 2.80 -5.34
CA THR A 175 -8.05 1.40 -5.73
C THR A 175 -7.75 1.28 -7.22
N ALA A 176 -8.48 2.04 -8.07
CA ALA A 176 -8.20 2.08 -9.50
C ALA A 176 -6.82 2.66 -9.81
N ILE A 177 -6.44 3.78 -9.17
CA ILE A 177 -5.12 4.39 -9.33
C ILE A 177 -4.03 3.42 -8.84
N ALA A 178 -4.25 2.75 -7.71
CA ALA A 178 -3.34 1.72 -7.20
C ALA A 178 -3.16 0.60 -8.22
N GLY A 179 -4.24 0.04 -8.77
CA GLY A 179 -4.20 -0.99 -9.80
C GLY A 179 -3.53 -0.55 -11.11
N LEU A 180 -3.75 0.70 -11.52
CA LEU A 180 -3.09 1.32 -12.68
C LEU A 180 -1.63 1.72 -12.41
N THR A 181 -1.17 1.66 -11.16
CA THR A 181 0.26 1.77 -10.81
C THR A 181 0.88 0.37 -10.71
N SER A 182 0.16 -0.55 -10.07
CA SER A 182 0.61 -1.89 -9.69
C SER A 182 -0.61 -2.77 -9.41
N ILE A 183 -0.84 -3.76 -10.28
CA ILE A 183 -2.05 -4.59 -10.25
C ILE A 183 -2.20 -5.31 -8.91
N GLU A 184 -1.09 -5.83 -8.36
CA GLU A 184 -1.10 -6.54 -7.09
C GLU A 184 -1.61 -5.66 -5.94
N ILE A 185 -1.22 -4.38 -5.90
CA ILE A 185 -1.68 -3.44 -4.87
C ILE A 185 -3.15 -3.07 -5.08
N GLY A 186 -3.58 -2.89 -6.33
CA GLY A 186 -4.99 -2.70 -6.67
C GLY A 186 -5.87 -3.88 -6.24
N VAL A 187 -5.41 -5.11 -6.47
CA VAL A 187 -6.12 -6.34 -6.05
C VAL A 187 -6.19 -6.45 -4.53
N CYS A 188 -5.10 -6.16 -3.81
CA CYS A 188 -5.09 -6.11 -2.35
C CYS A 188 -6.10 -5.09 -1.80
N ALA A 189 -6.11 -3.86 -2.33
CA ALA A 189 -7.06 -2.81 -1.93
C ALA A 189 -8.51 -3.19 -2.26
N PHE A 190 -8.76 -3.73 -3.45
CA PHE A 190 -10.07 -4.22 -3.86
C PHE A 190 -10.60 -5.32 -2.93
N THR A 191 -9.74 -6.28 -2.59
CA THR A 191 -10.08 -7.41 -1.72
C THR A 191 -10.38 -6.92 -0.31
N ALA A 192 -9.54 -6.03 0.23
CA ALA A 192 -9.74 -5.42 1.54
C ALA A 192 -11.09 -4.70 1.66
N ALA A 193 -11.42 -3.84 0.69
CA ALA A 193 -12.69 -3.14 0.64
C ALA A 193 -13.87 -4.12 0.53
N THR A 194 -13.78 -5.09 -0.38
CA THR A 194 -14.87 -6.05 -0.64
C THR A 194 -15.18 -6.91 0.57
N VAL A 195 -14.16 -7.46 1.24
CA VAL A 195 -14.33 -8.28 2.46
C VAL A 195 -15.07 -7.49 3.55
N VAL A 196 -14.67 -6.23 3.76
CA VAL A 196 -15.32 -5.36 4.75
C VAL A 196 -16.76 -5.02 4.36
N LEU A 197 -17.02 -4.71 3.09
CA LEU A 197 -18.37 -4.39 2.61
C LEU A 197 -19.32 -5.59 2.73
N LEU A 198 -18.83 -6.80 2.41
CA LEU A 198 -19.58 -8.04 2.58
C LEU A 198 -19.90 -8.33 4.05
N TRP A 199 -18.93 -8.11 4.94
CA TRP A 199 -19.13 -8.25 6.39
C TRP A 199 -20.19 -7.25 6.91
N ASP A 200 -20.27 -6.05 6.32
CA ASP A 200 -21.17 -5.02 6.83
C ASP A 200 -22.68 -5.27 6.56
N GLY A 201 -23.04 -6.22 5.69
CA GLY A 201 -24.44 -6.62 5.44
C GLY A 201 -25.23 -5.70 4.50
N GLY A 202 -24.83 -4.45 4.32
CA GLY A 202 -25.40 -3.49 3.35
C GLY A 202 -24.73 -3.49 1.96
N TRP A 203 -24.10 -4.60 1.58
CA TRP A 203 -23.05 -4.61 0.55
C TRP A 203 -23.49 -4.15 -0.84
N ARG A 204 -24.73 -4.39 -1.29
CA ARG A 204 -25.12 -4.11 -2.69
C ARG A 204 -24.99 -2.62 -3.06
N ARG A 205 -25.54 -1.72 -2.24
CA ARG A 205 -25.50 -0.26 -2.48
C ARG A 205 -24.08 0.29 -2.34
N TYR A 206 -23.33 -0.22 -1.39
CA TYR A 206 -21.97 0.25 -1.12
C TYR A 206 -20.97 -0.25 -2.17
N LEU A 207 -21.09 -1.51 -2.57
CA LEU A 207 -20.28 -2.12 -3.59
C LEU A 207 -20.58 -1.50 -4.97
N SER A 208 -21.83 -1.17 -5.28
CA SER A 208 -22.13 -0.50 -6.55
C SER A 208 -21.48 0.88 -6.66
N ALA A 209 -21.52 1.70 -5.60
CA ALA A 209 -20.85 3.01 -5.58
C ALA A 209 -19.32 2.88 -5.69
N TYR A 210 -18.75 1.91 -4.96
CA TYR A 210 -17.32 1.59 -5.01
C TYR A 210 -16.87 1.13 -6.41
N CYS A 211 -17.57 0.16 -6.99
CA CYS A 211 -17.29 -0.36 -8.33
C CYS A 211 -17.53 0.68 -9.43
N ALA A 212 -18.57 1.52 -9.29
CA ALA A 212 -18.81 2.62 -10.23
C ALA A 212 -17.63 3.58 -10.27
N ALA A 213 -17.08 3.94 -9.11
CA ALA A 213 -15.90 4.80 -9.02
C ALA A 213 -14.64 4.16 -9.64
N ILE A 214 -14.43 2.85 -9.44
CA ILE A 214 -13.35 2.11 -10.11
C ILE A 214 -13.54 2.15 -11.63
N LEU A 215 -14.75 1.83 -12.10
CA LEU A 215 -15.09 1.80 -13.52
C LEU A 215 -14.95 3.17 -14.18
N THR A 216 -15.25 4.27 -13.47
CA THR A 216 -15.01 5.62 -14.00
C THR A 216 -13.52 5.82 -14.31
N VAL A 217 -12.62 5.50 -13.38
CA VAL A 217 -11.17 5.72 -13.59
C VAL A 217 -10.59 4.71 -14.60
N VAL A 218 -10.79 3.41 -14.36
CA VAL A 218 -10.25 2.35 -15.23
C VAL A 218 -10.89 2.40 -16.61
N GLY A 219 -12.21 2.64 -16.69
CA GLY A 219 -12.94 2.75 -17.95
C GLY A 219 -12.46 3.93 -18.78
N SER A 220 -12.29 5.11 -18.18
CA SER A 220 -11.70 6.27 -18.89
C SER A 220 -10.30 5.96 -19.41
N TYR A 221 -9.46 5.28 -18.61
CA TYR A 221 -8.13 4.91 -19.05
C TYR A 221 -8.14 3.86 -20.17
N PHE A 222 -9.03 2.86 -20.10
CA PHE A 222 -9.16 1.84 -21.16
C PHE A 222 -9.72 2.41 -22.46
N ILE A 223 -10.62 3.39 -22.38
CA ILE A 223 -11.08 4.15 -23.55
C ILE A 223 -9.90 4.89 -24.20
N TYR A 224 -9.06 5.55 -23.39
CA TYR A 224 -7.84 6.20 -23.90
C TYR A 224 -6.89 5.19 -24.56
N MET A 225 -6.64 4.04 -23.93
CA MET A 225 -5.79 2.99 -24.50
C MET A 225 -6.36 2.40 -25.79
N ALA A 226 -7.67 2.19 -25.86
CA ALA A 226 -8.35 1.70 -27.06
C ALA A 226 -8.24 2.72 -28.21
N ALA A 227 -8.49 4.00 -27.92
CA ALA A 227 -8.40 5.08 -28.90
C ALA A 227 -6.99 5.23 -29.48
N ASN A 228 -5.96 4.83 -28.73
CA ASN A 228 -4.56 4.89 -29.16
C ASN A 228 -4.02 3.55 -29.70
N GLY A 229 -4.83 2.50 -29.78
CA GLY A 229 -4.43 1.18 -30.26
C GLY A 229 -3.56 0.38 -29.28
N ALA A 230 -3.46 0.79 -28.02
CA ALA A 230 -2.57 0.20 -27.02
C ALA A 230 -3.26 -0.83 -26.09
N LEU A 231 -4.60 -0.92 -26.12
CA LEU A 231 -5.36 -1.73 -25.16
C LEU A 231 -5.05 -3.23 -25.27
N ALA A 232 -4.96 -3.77 -26.49
CA ALA A 232 -4.69 -5.19 -26.69
C ALA A 232 -3.29 -5.57 -26.18
N ASP A 233 -2.27 -4.77 -26.48
CA ASP A 233 -0.90 -4.99 -26.03
C ASP A 233 -0.76 -4.86 -24.52
N TYR A 234 -1.49 -3.92 -23.91
CA TYR A 234 -1.59 -3.82 -22.47
C TYR A 234 -2.15 -5.10 -21.84
N LEU A 235 -3.30 -5.58 -22.31
CA LEU A 235 -3.93 -6.78 -21.77
C LEU A 235 -3.05 -8.02 -21.96
N ASN A 236 -2.40 -8.15 -23.12
CA ASN A 236 -1.44 -9.22 -23.38
C ASN A 236 -0.24 -9.15 -22.43
N THR A 237 0.32 -7.95 -22.22
CA THR A 237 1.43 -7.73 -21.27
C THR A 237 1.03 -8.14 -19.86
N GLN A 238 -0.13 -7.69 -19.37
CA GLN A 238 -0.61 -8.06 -18.04
C GLN A 238 -0.85 -9.57 -17.91
N TRP A 239 -1.42 -10.21 -18.94
CA TRP A 239 -1.60 -11.65 -18.97
C TRP A 239 -0.26 -12.41 -18.87
N VAL A 240 0.74 -12.01 -19.66
CA VAL A 240 2.08 -12.61 -19.64
C VAL A 240 2.73 -12.43 -18.27
N ILE A 241 2.64 -11.24 -17.68
CA ILE A 241 3.20 -10.97 -16.35
C ILE A 241 2.54 -11.85 -15.30
N VAL A 242 1.22 -11.92 -15.27
CA VAL A 242 0.48 -12.72 -14.27
C VAL A 242 0.73 -14.22 -14.43
N THR A 243 0.87 -14.73 -15.66
CA THR A 243 0.91 -16.18 -15.91
C THR A 243 2.32 -16.77 -16.12
N GLN A 244 3.29 -15.95 -16.54
CA GLN A 244 4.62 -16.43 -16.95
C GLN A 244 5.76 -15.87 -16.09
N MET A 245 5.58 -14.74 -15.39
CA MET A 245 6.68 -14.11 -14.65
C MET A 245 7.33 -15.05 -13.62
N THR A 246 6.54 -15.86 -12.93
CA THR A 246 7.02 -16.87 -11.97
C THR A 246 7.84 -18.00 -12.60
N LYS A 247 7.69 -18.23 -13.91
CA LYS A 247 8.49 -19.22 -14.66
C LYS A 247 9.77 -18.61 -15.22
N THR A 248 9.76 -17.32 -15.51
CA THR A 248 10.92 -16.60 -16.06
C THR A 248 11.95 -16.27 -14.98
N PHE A 249 11.49 -15.85 -13.80
CA PHE A 249 12.37 -15.55 -12.68
C PHE A 249 12.53 -16.79 -11.80
N VAL A 250 13.69 -17.44 -11.87
CA VAL A 250 14.06 -18.54 -10.98
C VAL A 250 13.97 -18.04 -9.54
N GLN A 251 13.14 -18.69 -8.71
CA GLN A 251 13.11 -18.40 -7.27
C GLN A 251 14.49 -18.74 -6.69
N THR A 252 15.22 -17.70 -6.27
CA THR A 252 16.57 -17.84 -5.70
C THR A 252 16.54 -18.30 -4.25
N GLU A 253 15.44 -18.04 -3.54
CA GLU A 253 15.23 -18.47 -2.16
C GLU A 253 14.23 -19.64 -2.09
N PRO A 254 14.53 -20.70 -1.33
CA PRO A 254 13.65 -21.86 -1.21
C PRO A 254 12.41 -21.50 -0.37
N VAL A 255 11.28 -21.24 -1.04
CA VAL A 255 9.98 -21.02 -0.38
C VAL A 255 9.40 -22.37 0.07
N PRO A 256 8.71 -22.46 1.22
CA PRO A 256 8.02 -23.69 1.63
C PRO A 256 7.08 -24.20 0.53
N ALA A 257 7.33 -25.40 0.01
CA ALA A 257 6.61 -25.94 -1.15
C ALA A 257 5.26 -26.58 -0.77
N ASN A 258 5.03 -26.85 0.51
CA ASN A 258 3.82 -27.52 0.99
C ASN A 258 3.46 -27.11 2.43
N LEU A 259 2.25 -27.45 2.86
CA LEU A 259 1.70 -27.11 4.17
C LEU A 259 2.58 -27.60 5.33
N PHE A 260 3.18 -28.79 5.21
CA PHE A 260 4.05 -29.32 6.26
C PHE A 260 5.30 -28.45 6.45
N GLN A 261 5.95 -28.03 5.36
CA GLN A 261 7.09 -27.11 5.42
C GLN A 261 6.68 -25.73 5.95
N ILE A 262 5.49 -25.24 5.63
CA ILE A 262 4.94 -24.00 6.19
C ILE A 262 4.77 -24.13 7.71
N LEU A 263 4.16 -25.21 8.17
CA LEU A 263 3.97 -25.48 9.61
C LEU A 263 5.31 -25.68 10.33
N HIS A 264 6.26 -26.38 9.71
CA HIS A 264 7.60 -26.55 10.23
C HIS A 264 8.32 -25.20 10.38
N ALA A 265 8.30 -24.37 9.33
CA ALA A 265 8.86 -23.02 9.35
C ALA A 265 8.15 -22.09 10.33
N LEU A 266 6.88 -22.35 10.68
CA LEU A 266 6.12 -21.65 11.73
C LEU A 266 6.42 -22.14 13.15
N LEU A 267 7.00 -23.33 13.32
CA LEU A 267 7.24 -23.90 14.65
C LEU A 267 8.70 -23.85 15.05
N ILE A 268 9.63 -23.77 14.09
CA ILE A 268 11.07 -23.83 14.33
C ILE A 268 11.72 -22.47 14.01
N PRO A 269 12.13 -21.69 15.04
CA PRO A 269 12.77 -20.38 14.86
C PRO A 269 14.07 -20.39 14.04
N ASN A 270 14.75 -21.55 14.00
CA ASN A 270 15.99 -21.74 13.26
C ASN A 270 15.78 -22.11 11.79
N ASP A 271 14.53 -22.31 11.34
CA ASP A 271 14.24 -22.57 9.94
C ASP A 271 14.56 -21.31 9.09
N LYS A 272 15.17 -21.51 7.91
CA LYS A 272 15.53 -20.40 7.00
C LYS A 272 14.31 -19.56 6.60
N ASN A 273 13.14 -20.19 6.54
CA ASN A 273 11.88 -19.58 6.13
C ASN A 273 11.10 -18.97 7.31
N PHE A 274 11.54 -19.14 8.56
CA PHE A 274 10.86 -18.58 9.73
C PHE A 274 10.62 -17.08 9.60
N ARG A 275 11.59 -16.34 9.04
CA ARG A 275 11.49 -14.89 8.80
C ARG A 275 10.38 -14.50 7.83
N GLN A 276 10.09 -15.35 6.84
CA GLN A 276 9.02 -15.11 5.86
C GLN A 276 7.64 -15.40 6.47
N MET A 277 7.58 -16.24 7.51
CA MET A 277 6.35 -16.64 8.18
C MET A 277 5.87 -15.65 9.24
N THR A 278 6.62 -14.59 9.54
CA THR A 278 6.27 -13.68 10.65
C THR A 278 4.92 -12.99 10.50
N SER A 279 4.51 -12.67 9.26
CA SER A 279 3.20 -12.07 8.99
C SER A 279 2.04 -13.05 9.23
N VAL A 280 2.28 -14.36 9.06
CA VAL A 280 1.27 -15.40 9.31
C VAL A 280 0.83 -15.41 10.77
N TYR A 281 1.74 -15.18 11.72
CA TYR A 281 1.32 -15.06 13.14
C TYR A 281 0.41 -13.85 13.36
N CYS A 282 0.66 -12.72 12.71
CA CYS A 282 -0.21 -11.55 12.79
C CYS A 282 -1.61 -11.88 12.25
N TYR A 283 -1.70 -12.60 11.13
CA TYR A 283 -2.98 -13.06 10.60
C TYR A 283 -3.69 -14.05 11.52
N LEU A 284 -2.99 -15.06 12.04
CA LEU A 284 -3.56 -16.04 12.97
C LEU A 284 -4.08 -15.36 14.23
N PHE A 285 -3.26 -14.48 14.84
CA PHE A 285 -3.65 -13.73 16.03
C PHE A 285 -4.89 -12.87 15.76
N LEU A 286 -4.92 -12.12 14.64
CA LEU A 286 -6.06 -11.29 14.29
C LEU A 286 -7.32 -12.13 14.04
N VAL A 287 -7.22 -13.23 13.29
CA VAL A 287 -8.36 -14.12 13.03
C VAL A 287 -8.90 -14.72 14.32
N THR A 288 -8.03 -15.21 15.21
CA THR A 288 -8.43 -15.71 16.53
C THR A 288 -9.10 -14.60 17.35
N TYR A 289 -8.53 -13.40 17.39
CA TYR A 289 -9.10 -12.25 18.08
C TYR A 289 -10.50 -11.90 17.56
N LEU A 290 -10.66 -11.77 16.24
CA LEU A 290 -11.94 -11.46 15.60
C LEU A 290 -12.97 -12.57 15.82
N PHE A 291 -12.55 -13.84 15.81
CA PHE A 291 -13.41 -14.97 16.12
C PHE A 291 -13.92 -14.93 17.56
N LEU A 292 -13.03 -14.66 18.53
CA LEU A 292 -13.40 -14.52 19.94
C LEU A 292 -14.36 -13.36 20.17
N ARG A 293 -14.10 -12.18 19.56
CA ARG A 293 -15.03 -11.02 19.63
C ARG A 293 -16.36 -11.28 18.95
N ARG A 294 -16.37 -12.04 17.85
CA ARG A 294 -17.61 -12.47 17.19
C ARG A 294 -18.44 -13.33 18.10
N ARG A 295 -17.82 -14.30 18.79
CA ARG A 295 -18.50 -15.19 19.73
C ARG A 295 -19.07 -14.44 20.93
N SER A 296 -18.42 -13.36 21.37
CA SER A 296 -18.93 -12.51 22.46
C SER A 296 -19.93 -11.43 22.01
N HIS A 297 -20.29 -11.36 20.72
CA HIS A 297 -21.14 -10.31 20.14
C HIS A 297 -20.61 -8.88 20.35
N GLN A 298 -19.30 -8.72 20.49
CA GLN A 298 -18.65 -7.44 20.76
C GLN A 298 -18.00 -6.84 19.51
N LEU A 299 -18.35 -7.27 18.30
CA LEU A 299 -17.73 -6.74 17.08
C LEU A 299 -18.12 -5.28 16.84
N ASP A 300 -17.13 -4.42 16.64
CA ASP A 300 -17.30 -3.00 16.33
C ASP A 300 -16.77 -2.64 14.94
N TRP A 301 -16.79 -1.35 14.61
CA TRP A 301 -16.25 -0.86 13.35
C TRP A 301 -14.72 -0.88 13.31
N MET A 302 -14.05 -0.83 14.48
CA MET A 302 -12.59 -0.90 14.56
C MET A 302 -12.09 -2.30 14.20
N ASP A 303 -12.82 -3.35 14.56
CA ASP A 303 -12.55 -4.74 14.14
C ASP A 303 -12.57 -4.89 12.62
N LYS A 304 -13.60 -4.33 11.98
CA LYS A 304 -13.73 -4.31 10.52
C LYS A 304 -12.60 -3.50 9.87
N ALA A 305 -12.23 -2.38 10.46
CA ALA A 305 -11.12 -1.55 10.00
C ALA A 305 -9.76 -2.27 10.11
N ALA A 306 -9.53 -2.97 11.22
CA ALA A 306 -8.34 -3.80 11.41
C ALA A 306 -8.29 -4.96 10.40
N ALA A 307 -9.44 -5.59 10.12
CA ALA A 307 -9.55 -6.60 9.08
C ALA A 307 -9.27 -6.04 7.68
N ALA A 308 -9.72 -4.82 7.36
CA ALA A 308 -9.39 -4.16 6.09
C ALA A 308 -7.88 -4.00 5.92
N ALA A 309 -7.21 -3.46 6.94
CA ALA A 309 -5.76 -3.24 6.92
C ALA A 309 -5.00 -4.57 6.79
N ALA A 310 -5.43 -5.60 7.51
CA ALA A 310 -4.83 -6.93 7.41
C ALA A 310 -5.01 -7.55 6.02
N VAL A 311 -6.22 -7.54 5.46
CA VAL A 311 -6.49 -8.12 4.14
C VAL A 311 -5.72 -7.39 3.04
N TYR A 312 -5.53 -6.07 3.18
CA TYR A 312 -4.66 -5.32 2.29
C TYR A 312 -3.20 -5.79 2.39
N GLY A 313 -2.72 -5.98 3.62
CA GLY A 313 -1.43 -6.58 3.93
C GLY A 313 -0.84 -6.00 5.21
N PHE A 314 -0.43 -6.88 6.13
CA PHE A 314 0.45 -6.54 7.26
C PHE A 314 1.93 -6.55 6.88
#